data_AF-A0A227J3V9-F1
#
_entry.id   AF-A0A227J3V9-F1
#
_cell.length_a   1.000
_cell.length_b   1.000
_cell.length_c   1.000
_cell.angle_alpha   90.00
_cell.angle_beta   90.00
_cell.angle_gamma   90.00
#
_symmetry.space_group_name_H-M   'P 1'
#
loop_
_entity.id
_entity.type
_entity.pdbx_description
1 polymer ?
#
loop_
_entity_poly.entity_id
_entity_poly.type
_entity_poly.pdbx_seq_one_letter_code
_entity_poly.pdbx_strand_id
1 'polypeptide(L)'
;RQLGITFIFVTHDQEEALSMSDRIIVMRDGVIEQDGSPREIYEEPKNLFVARFIGEINVFNATMLERIDEKRIRAEIEGVESVVYYDKEAQAGDKLQVLL
;
A
#
# COMPACT_ATOMS: atom_id res chain seq x y z
N ARG A 1 6.47 2.18 -30.90
CA ARG A 1 7.29 1.05 -31.39
C ARG A 1 7.89 0.39 -30.14
N GLN A 2 7.48 -0.83 -29.78
CA GLN A 2 8.10 -1.58 -28.68
C GLN A 2 9.33 -2.32 -29.21
N LEU A 3 10.42 -2.38 -28.43
CA LEU A 3 11.70 -2.99 -28.83
C LEU A 3 11.67 -4.53 -28.85
N GLY A 4 10.64 -5.16 -28.27
CA GLY A 4 10.47 -6.62 -28.29
C GLY A 4 11.52 -7.40 -27.50
N ILE A 5 12.27 -6.72 -26.63
CA ILE A 5 13.28 -7.32 -25.75
C ILE A 5 12.74 -7.41 -24.33
N THR A 6 13.21 -8.39 -23.57
CA THR A 6 13.04 -8.44 -22.12
C THR A 6 14.11 -7.58 -21.47
N PHE A 7 13.70 -6.67 -20.58
CA PHE A 7 14.61 -5.80 -19.83
C PHE A 7 14.33 -5.93 -18.34
N ILE A 8 15.40 -5.99 -17.54
CA ILE A 8 15.32 -5.88 -16.09
C ILE A 8 15.99 -4.57 -15.73
N PHE A 9 15.23 -3.68 -15.10
CA PHE A 9 15.71 -2.40 -14.60
C PHE A 9 15.78 -2.45 -13.08
N VAL A 10 16.88 -1.96 -12.51
CA VAL A 10 17.04 -1.86 -11.05
C VAL A 10 17.35 -0.41 -10.74
N THR A 11 16.49 0.21 -9.94
CA THR A 11 16.64 1.60 -9.50
C THR A 11 16.26 1.72 -8.03
N HIS A 12 16.68 2.82 -7.43
CA HIS A 12 16.21 3.26 -6.11
C HIS A 12 15.13 4.35 -6.21
N ASP A 13 14.85 4.82 -7.43
CA ASP A 13 13.86 5.86 -7.70
C ASP A 13 12.50 5.25 -8.01
N GLN A 14 11.50 5.63 -7.23
CA GLN A 14 10.12 5.17 -7.34
C GLN A 14 9.41 5.67 -8.61
N GLU A 15 9.69 6.90 -9.07
CA GLU A 15 9.03 7.50 -10.24
C GLU A 15 9.49 6.82 -11.52
N GLU A 16 10.78 6.48 -11.61
CA GLU A 16 11.32 5.66 -12.69
C GLU A 16 10.68 4.26 -12.71
N ALA A 17 10.59 3.60 -11.55
CA ALA A 17 10.02 2.27 -11.44
C ALA A 17 8.54 2.24 -11.86
N LEU A 18 7.74 3.21 -11.39
CA LEU A 18 6.30 3.31 -11.67
C LEU A 18 5.98 3.70 -13.12
N SER A 19 6.80 4.54 -13.75
CA SER A 19 6.52 5.07 -15.08
C SER A 19 7.00 4.15 -16.22
N MET A 20 8.05 3.35 -15.99
CA MET A 20 8.70 2.56 -17.04
C MET A 20 8.39 1.06 -17.01
N SER A 21 7.90 0.53 -15.89
CA SER A 21 7.81 -0.91 -15.69
C SER A 21 6.40 -1.44 -15.92
N ASP A 22 6.26 -2.57 -16.58
CA ASP A 22 5.00 -3.32 -16.62
C ASP A 22 4.75 -4.11 -15.32
N ARG A 23 5.84 -4.43 -14.59
CA ARG A 23 5.86 -5.20 -13.34
C ARG A 23 7.01 -4.71 -12.47
N ILE A 24 6.77 -4.57 -11.17
CA ILE A 24 7.71 -4.07 -10.18
C ILE A 24 7.88 -5.12 -9.09
N ILE A 25 9.12 -5.34 -8.68
CA ILE A 25 9.47 -6.16 -7.52
C ILE A 25 10.13 -5.24 -6.50
N VAL A 26 9.48 -5.05 -5.36
CA VAL A 26 10.02 -4.29 -4.22
C VAL A 26 10.76 -5.25 -3.31
N MET A 27 12.00 -4.92 -2.98
CA MET A 27 12.86 -5.76 -2.14
C MET A 27 13.43 -4.98 -0.96
N ARG A 28 13.58 -5.66 0.18
CA ARG A 28 14.26 -5.16 1.37
C ARG A 28 15.17 -6.26 1.92
N ASP A 29 16.43 -5.94 2.20
CA ASP A 29 17.40 -6.87 2.81
C ASP A 29 17.51 -8.22 2.08
N GLY A 30 17.38 -8.20 0.74
CA GLY A 30 17.43 -9.39 -0.09
C GLY A 30 16.14 -10.21 -0.14
N VAL A 31 15.06 -9.77 0.52
CA VAL A 31 13.75 -10.40 0.54
C VAL A 31 12.77 -9.63 -0.34
N ILE A 32 11.93 -10.34 -1.11
CA ILE A 32 10.84 -9.72 -1.87
C ILE A 32 9.72 -9.36 -0.91
N GLU A 33 9.40 -8.07 -0.84
CA GLU A 33 8.34 -7.50 -0.02
C GLU A 33 7.01 -7.48 -0.78
N GLN A 34 7.07 -7.19 -2.08
CA GLN A 34 5.91 -7.25 -2.98
C GLN A 34 6.35 -7.39 -4.43
N ASP A 35 5.53 -8.09 -5.20
CA ASP A 35 5.66 -8.31 -6.63
C ASP A 35 4.29 -8.03 -7.26
N GLY A 36 4.22 -7.09 -8.21
CA GLY A 36 2.97 -6.68 -8.81
C GLY A 36 3.13 -5.63 -9.90
N SER A 37 2.02 -5.24 -10.51
CA SER A 37 1.95 -4.11 -11.44
C SER A 37 2.20 -2.77 -10.72
N PRO A 38 2.61 -1.71 -11.43
CA PRO A 38 2.76 -0.37 -10.83
C PRO A 38 1.53 0.09 -10.06
N ARG A 39 0.34 -0.23 -10.59
CA ARG A 39 -0.94 0.07 -9.95
C ARG A 39 -1.10 -0.66 -8.62
N GLU A 40 -0.81 -1.95 -8.56
CA GLU A 40 -0.91 -2.73 -7.31
C GLU A 40 0.12 -2.28 -6.27
N ILE A 41 1.34 -1.91 -6.70
CA ILE A 41 2.34 -1.36 -5.76
C ILE A 41 1.84 -0.04 -5.18
N TYR A 42 1.20 0.81 -6.00
CA TYR A 42 0.71 2.13 -5.59
C TYR A 42 -0.59 2.07 -4.75
N GLU A 43 -1.62 1.37 -5.25
CA GLU A 43 -2.96 1.37 -4.64
C GLU A 43 -3.11 0.32 -3.52
N GLU A 44 -2.34 -0.77 -3.56
CA GLU A 44 -2.51 -1.92 -2.65
C GLU A 44 -1.17 -2.41 -2.05
N PRO A 45 -0.42 -1.55 -1.34
CA PRO A 45 0.83 -1.95 -0.72
C PRO A 45 0.61 -3.07 0.32
N LYS A 46 1.34 -4.18 0.20
CA LYS A 46 1.19 -5.37 1.05
C LYS A 46 1.69 -5.16 2.47
N ASN A 47 2.56 -4.18 2.68
CA ASN A 47 3.07 -3.83 3.99
C ASN A 47 3.55 -2.36 4.04
N LEU A 48 3.87 -1.90 5.25
CA LEU A 48 4.28 -0.51 5.51
C LEU A 48 5.58 -0.13 4.80
N PHE A 49 6.46 -1.09 4.47
CA PHE A 49 7.62 -0.80 3.65
C PHE A 49 7.22 -0.30 2.27
N VAL A 50 6.38 -1.10 1.60
CA VAL A 50 6.02 -0.87 0.21
C VAL A 50 5.21 0.41 0.12
N ALA A 51 4.33 0.63 1.09
CA ALA A 51 3.60 1.88 1.24
C ALA A 51 4.57 3.07 1.31
N ARG A 52 5.57 3.04 2.20
CA ARG A 52 6.58 4.10 2.33
C ARG A 52 7.54 4.21 1.16
N PHE A 53 7.73 3.12 0.40
CA PHE A 53 8.59 3.07 -0.77
C PHE A 53 7.99 3.81 -1.96
N ILE A 54 6.66 3.91 -2.04
CA ILE A 54 5.97 4.59 -3.14
C ILE A 54 5.86 6.11 -2.94
N GLY A 55 5.97 6.58 -1.70
CA GLY A 55 6.03 8.01 -1.42
C GLY A 55 5.86 8.37 0.05
N GLU A 56 5.75 9.68 0.30
CA GLU A 56 5.42 10.23 1.61
C GLU A 56 3.93 9.97 1.92
N ILE A 57 3.65 8.80 2.48
CA ILE A 57 2.31 8.46 2.97
C ILE A 57 2.16 8.94 4.41
N ASN A 58 1.03 9.57 4.70
CA ASN A 58 0.67 9.91 6.07
C ASN A 58 0.14 8.66 6.77
N VAL A 59 0.77 8.32 7.89
CA VAL A 59 0.36 7.20 8.72
C VAL A 59 -0.33 7.75 9.96
N PHE A 60 -1.63 7.49 10.08
CA PHE A 60 -2.43 7.89 11.23
C PHE A 60 -2.77 6.68 12.10
N ASN A 61 -2.77 6.87 13.41
CA ASN A 61 -3.30 5.86 14.32
C ASN A 61 -4.82 5.92 14.28
N ALA A 62 -5.44 4.75 14.20
CA ALA A 62 -6.87 4.63 14.19
C ALA A 62 -7.35 3.57 15.17
N THR A 63 -8.54 3.75 15.72
CA THR A 63 -9.24 2.73 16.51
C THR A 63 -10.46 2.28 15.74
N MET A 64 -10.57 0.97 15.48
CA MET A 64 -11.74 0.38 14.85
C MET A 64 -12.96 0.57 15.76
N LEU A 65 -14.05 1.14 15.23
CA LEU A 65 -15.30 1.33 15.97
C LEU A 65 -16.32 0.26 15.61
N GLU A 66 -16.64 0.14 14.31
CA GLU A 66 -17.57 -0.85 13.81
C GLU A 66 -17.26 -1.23 12.35
N ARG A 67 -17.69 -2.42 11.94
CA ARG A 67 -17.61 -2.87 10.55
C ARG A 67 -18.90 -2.49 9.83
N ILE A 68 -18.79 -1.75 8.73
CA ILE A 68 -19.93 -1.29 7.92
C ILE A 68 -20.32 -2.36 6.89
N ASP A 69 -19.33 -2.89 6.18
CA ASP A 69 -19.51 -3.96 5.20
C ASP A 69 -18.22 -4.82 5.07
N GLU A 70 -18.13 -5.68 4.05
CA GLU A 70 -16.97 -6.56 3.84
C GLU A 70 -15.66 -5.80 3.62
N LYS A 71 -15.71 -4.58 3.08
CA LYS A 71 -14.52 -3.82 2.63
C LYS A 71 -14.36 -2.48 3.33
N ARG A 72 -15.30 -2.06 4.18
CA ARG A 72 -15.28 -0.77 4.86
C ARG A 72 -15.55 -0.91 6.35
N ILE A 73 -14.78 -0.16 7.12
CA ILE A 73 -14.94 -0.01 8.57
C ILE A 73 -15.11 1.46 8.92
N ARG A 74 -15.80 1.72 10.03
CA ARG A 74 -15.76 3.02 10.71
C ARG A 74 -14.62 2.98 11.73
N ALA A 75 -13.73 3.95 11.66
CA ALA A 75 -12.62 4.09 12.57
C ALA A 75 -12.51 5.54 13.08
N GLU A 76 -12.07 5.71 14.32
CA GLU A 76 -11.67 7.00 14.85
C GLU A 76 -10.20 7.23 14.51
N ILE A 77 -9.91 8.28 13.74
CA ILE A 77 -8.57 8.66 13.29
C ILE A 77 -8.25 10.02 13.90
N GLU A 78 -7.27 10.08 14.81
CA GLU A 78 -6.89 11.33 15.49
C GLU A 78 -8.09 12.12 16.09
N GLY A 79 -9.09 11.41 16.63
CA GLY A 79 -10.29 12.01 17.22
C GLY A 79 -11.41 12.36 16.23
N VAL A 80 -11.26 12.00 14.94
CA VAL A 80 -12.29 12.18 13.90
C VAL A 80 -12.80 10.83 13.42
N GLU A 81 -14.12 10.60 13.50
CA GLU A 81 -14.72 9.41 12.92
C GLU A 81 -14.71 9.47 11.39
N SER A 82 -14.19 8.44 10.74
CA SER A 82 -14.08 8.34 9.28
C SER A 82 -14.37 6.92 8.80
N VAL A 83 -14.88 6.80 7.58
CA VAL A 83 -15.07 5.51 6.90
C VAL A 83 -13.85 5.24 6.04
N VAL A 84 -13.19 4.11 6.29
CA VAL A 84 -11.97 3.70 5.58
C VAL A 84 -12.11 2.33 4.97
N TYR A 85 -11.35 2.08 3.89
CA TYR A 85 -11.26 0.77 3.27
C TYR A 85 -10.41 -0.15 4.13
N TYR A 86 -10.95 -1.32 4.49
CA TYR A 86 -10.25 -2.35 5.25
C TYR A 86 -10.89 -3.72 5.01
N ASP A 87 -10.17 -4.59 4.30
CA ASP A 87 -10.65 -5.88 3.80
C ASP A 87 -10.22 -7.09 4.66
N LYS A 88 -9.49 -6.85 5.76
CA LYS A 88 -9.10 -7.88 6.74
C LYS A 88 -10.08 -7.96 7.90
N GLU A 89 -10.07 -9.07 8.63
CA GLU A 89 -10.83 -9.15 9.88
C GLU A 89 -10.29 -8.14 10.92
N ALA A 90 -11.21 -7.47 11.61
CA ALA A 90 -10.92 -6.57 12.72
C ALA A 90 -12.15 -6.50 13.63
N GLN A 91 -11.92 -6.26 14.92
CA GLN A 91 -12.91 -6.13 15.97
C GLN A 91 -12.95 -4.69 16.50
N ALA A 92 -14.08 -4.32 17.09
CA ALA A 92 -14.23 -3.02 17.75
C ALA A 92 -13.19 -2.88 18.88
N GLY A 93 -12.44 -1.77 18.87
CA GLY A 93 -11.34 -1.51 19.78
C GLY A 93 -9.95 -1.87 19.23
N ASP A 94 -9.85 -2.55 18.07
CA ASP A 94 -8.57 -2.86 17.46
C ASP A 94 -7.83 -1.58 17.04
N LYS A 95 -6.53 -1.53 17.35
CA LYS A 95 -5.64 -0.45 16.89
C LYS A 95 -5.17 -0.74 15.48
N LEU A 96 -5.47 0.18 14.57
CA LEU A 96 -5.15 0.11 13.16
C LEU A 96 -4.26 1.29 12.77
N GLN A 97 -3.61 1.16 11.62
CA GLN A 97 -2.93 2.27 10.97
C GLN A 97 -3.64 2.57 9.66
N VAL A 98 -4.07 3.83 9.50
CA VAL A 98 -4.65 4.31 8.26
C VAL A 98 -3.57 5.03 7.47
N LEU A 99 -3.48 4.70 6.19
CA LEU A 99 -2.54 5.23 5.22
C LEU A 99 -3.29 6.20 4.31
N LEU A 100 -2.85 7.45 4.20
CA LEU A 100 -3.42 8.52 3.38
C LEU A 100 -2.38 9.19 2.49
#